data_AF-A0A7W7C9Q9-F1
#
_entry.id   AF-A0A7W7C9Q9-F1
#
_cell.length_a   1.000
_cell.length_b   1.000
_cell.length_c   1.000
_cell.angle_alpha   90.00
_cell.angle_beta   90.00
_cell.angle_gamma   90.00
#
_symmetry.space_group_name_H-M   'P 1'
#
loop_
_entity.id
_entity.type
_entity.pdbx_description
1 polymer ?
#
loop_
_entity_poly.entity_id
_entity_poly.type
_entity_poly.pdbx_seq_one_letter_code
_entity_poly.pdbx_strand_id
1 'polypeptide(L)'
;MNLTELEQDDWGPPPPDTTRLITRCHELRQIPLDQLAPADLRLLIGQRIGLPHLMPLALAELRANPLTESTFYPGDLLHAVLRAGVPHWAEHPGQHAEVAALVRAGEWPPELAAAIMDFHRRGLLLDVGGVLATENWDDLAARFTPELTTAELLAAVFGGNDDTVLIGRMSEDKWWNLVGDRLGLRPKPLAALRAAADEVTWNHRLLTALAELRGPRTRIVILSNAWPSARRRLNRSGHRATFDGVVLSAEAGVAKPHPRSYQVVLRTLALPAHQTLFVDDTPGHVAAARDQGIAGHHHTGTTGTIDALTRFVTAGSGRMAP
;
A
#
# COMPACT_ATOMS: atom_id res chain seq x y z
N MET A 1 -37.21 -4.15 -1.56
CA MET A 1 -36.50 -4.20 -0.28
C MET A 1 -35.78 -2.88 -0.08
N ASN A 2 -35.70 -2.41 1.16
CA ASN A 2 -34.92 -1.23 1.55
C ASN A 2 -33.56 -1.65 2.17
N LEU A 3 -32.72 -0.69 2.57
CA LEU A 3 -31.41 -1.01 3.14
C LEU A 3 -31.51 -1.70 4.50
N THR A 4 -32.45 -1.27 5.36
CA THR A 4 -32.68 -1.88 6.67
C THR A 4 -32.96 -3.38 6.56
N GLU A 5 -33.81 -3.77 5.61
CA GLU A 5 -34.15 -5.17 5.34
C GLU A 5 -32.97 -5.96 4.76
N LEU A 6 -32.23 -5.36 3.83
CA LEU A 6 -31.10 -6.01 3.15
C LEU A 6 -29.90 -6.25 4.08
N GLU A 7 -29.60 -5.29 4.93
CA GLU A 7 -28.50 -5.36 5.88
C GLU A 7 -28.88 -6.07 7.18
N GLN A 8 -30.17 -6.34 7.40
CA GLN A 8 -30.72 -6.87 8.65
C GLN A 8 -30.32 -6.02 9.87
N ASP A 9 -30.27 -4.69 9.67
CA ASP A 9 -29.79 -3.71 10.64
C ASP A 9 -30.74 -2.50 10.70
N ASP A 10 -31.63 -2.55 11.70
CA ASP A 10 -32.58 -1.46 11.99
C ASP A 10 -31.99 -0.46 12.98
N TRP A 11 -31.73 0.75 12.47
CA TRP A 11 -31.20 1.86 13.26
C TRP A 11 -32.25 2.51 14.17
N GLY A 12 -33.53 2.16 14.01
CA GLY A 12 -34.63 2.81 14.71
C GLY A 12 -34.77 4.30 14.34
N PRO A 13 -35.54 5.07 15.12
CA PRO A 13 -35.71 6.49 14.89
C PRO A 13 -34.39 7.25 15.10
N PRO A 14 -34.14 8.33 14.32
CA PRO A 14 -32.93 9.14 14.50
C PRO A 14 -32.91 9.77 15.91
N PRO A 15 -31.74 9.86 16.57
CA PRO A 15 -31.62 10.49 17.88
C PRO A 15 -32.11 11.95 17.87
N PRO A 16 -32.75 12.44 18.96
CA PRO A 16 -33.44 13.75 18.99
C PRO A 16 -32.57 14.96 18.61
N ASP A 17 -31.26 14.91 18.93
CA ASP A 17 -30.32 16.02 18.71
C ASP A 17 -29.37 15.77 17.52
N THR A 18 -29.74 14.89 16.59
CA THR A 18 -28.89 14.60 15.43
C THR A 18 -28.98 15.66 14.33
N THR A 19 -27.96 15.71 13.48
CA THR A 19 -27.95 16.66 12.36
C THR A 19 -28.99 16.28 11.30
N ARG A 20 -29.50 17.26 10.54
CA ARG A 20 -30.44 17.02 9.43
C ARG A 20 -29.94 15.97 8.43
N LEU A 21 -28.63 15.91 8.21
CA LEU A 21 -28.00 14.91 7.34
C LEU A 21 -28.24 13.48 7.87
N ILE A 22 -27.99 13.27 9.16
CA ILE A 22 -28.18 11.95 9.78
C ILE A 22 -29.66 11.59 9.82
N THR A 23 -30.55 12.52 10.18
CA THR A 23 -32.00 12.31 10.09
C THR A 23 -32.39 11.83 8.70
N ARG A 24 -31.90 12.50 7.64
CA ARG A 24 -32.17 12.11 6.26
C ARG A 24 -31.62 10.73 5.91
N CYS A 25 -30.43 10.35 6.40
CA CYS A 25 -29.90 9.00 6.22
C CYS A 25 -30.81 7.93 6.84
N HIS A 26 -31.31 8.14 8.06
CA HIS A 26 -32.25 7.21 8.70
C HIS A 26 -33.53 7.03 7.88
N GLU A 27 -34.12 8.13 7.40
CA GLU A 27 -35.30 8.09 6.54
C GLU A 27 -35.04 7.29 5.26
N LEU A 28 -33.93 7.58 4.58
CA LEU A 28 -33.60 6.97 3.29
C LEU A 28 -33.30 5.48 3.38
N ARG A 29 -32.79 4.99 4.52
CA ARG A 29 -32.59 3.54 4.73
C ARG A 29 -33.90 2.75 4.68
N GLN A 30 -35.03 3.39 4.96
CA GLN A 30 -36.36 2.78 4.95
C GLN A 30 -37.04 2.83 3.56
N ILE A 31 -36.52 3.64 2.64
CA ILE A 31 -37.07 3.78 1.29
C ILE A 31 -36.65 2.57 0.43
N PRO A 32 -37.59 1.95 -0.34
CA PRO A 32 -37.24 0.91 -1.30
C PRO A 32 -36.16 1.37 -2.28
N LEU A 33 -35.20 0.50 -2.56
CA LEU A 33 -34.03 0.86 -3.36
C LEU A 33 -34.38 1.37 -4.78
N ASP A 34 -35.45 0.85 -5.38
CA ASP A 34 -35.97 1.24 -6.69
C ASP A 34 -36.69 2.61 -6.70
N GLN A 35 -36.91 3.20 -5.52
CA GLN A 35 -37.54 4.52 -5.34
C GLN A 35 -36.52 5.60 -4.93
N LEU A 36 -35.25 5.24 -4.71
CA LEU A 36 -34.22 6.21 -4.38
C LEU A 36 -33.88 7.08 -5.60
N ALA A 37 -33.95 8.40 -5.43
CA ALA A 37 -33.50 9.32 -6.47
C ALA A 37 -31.96 9.39 -6.52
N PRO A 38 -31.35 9.87 -7.63
CA PRO A 38 -29.90 10.07 -7.71
C PRO A 38 -29.32 10.90 -6.55
N ALA A 39 -30.07 11.89 -6.05
CA ALA A 39 -29.67 12.71 -4.90
C ALA A 39 -29.58 11.92 -3.59
N ASP A 40 -30.46 10.93 -3.42
CA ASP A 40 -30.47 10.05 -2.26
C ASP A 40 -29.31 9.05 -2.33
N LEU A 41 -29.06 8.48 -3.52
CA LEU A 41 -27.89 7.62 -3.79
C LEU A 41 -26.59 8.37 -3.49
N ARG A 42 -26.43 9.59 -4.02
CA ARG A 42 -25.26 10.44 -3.76
C ARG A 42 -25.07 10.68 -2.26
N LEU A 43 -26.14 11.00 -1.53
CA LEU A 43 -26.08 11.29 -0.10
C LEU A 43 -25.62 10.05 0.68
N LEU A 44 -26.28 8.90 0.50
CA LEU A 44 -25.96 7.68 1.22
C LEU A 44 -24.55 7.16 0.89
N ILE A 45 -24.17 7.13 -0.40
CA ILE A 45 -22.83 6.73 -0.85
C ILE A 45 -21.77 7.69 -0.29
N GLY A 46 -22.04 8.99 -0.29
CA GLY A 46 -21.15 9.99 0.29
C GLY A 46 -20.93 9.82 1.80
N GLN A 47 -21.90 9.25 2.51
CA GLN A 47 -21.77 8.85 3.92
C GLN A 47 -21.27 7.40 4.10
N ARG A 48 -20.99 6.68 3.01
CA ARG A 48 -20.56 5.27 2.98
C ARG A 48 -21.58 4.31 3.61
N ILE A 49 -22.86 4.59 3.43
CA ILE A 49 -23.98 3.77 3.91
C ILE A 49 -24.46 2.89 2.75
N GLY A 50 -24.69 1.59 2.99
CA GLY A 50 -25.32 0.71 2.00
C GLY A 50 -24.51 0.45 0.73
N LEU A 51 -23.20 0.71 0.72
CA LEU A 51 -22.39 0.67 -0.50
C LEU A 51 -22.55 -0.61 -1.34
N PRO A 52 -22.55 -1.83 -0.77
CA PRO A 52 -22.71 -3.06 -1.56
C PRO A 52 -24.02 -3.10 -2.36
N HIS A 53 -25.08 -2.48 -1.83
CA HIS A 53 -26.42 -2.46 -2.43
C HIS A 53 -26.66 -1.25 -3.32
N LEU A 54 -26.09 -0.09 -2.96
CA LEU A 54 -26.29 1.16 -3.69
C LEU A 54 -25.34 1.34 -4.86
N MET A 55 -24.13 0.77 -4.81
CA MET A 55 -23.14 0.93 -5.87
C MET A 55 -23.67 0.43 -7.23
N PRO A 56 -24.29 -0.75 -7.36
CA PRO A 56 -24.86 -1.19 -8.64
C PRO A 56 -25.89 -0.22 -9.24
N LEU A 57 -26.71 0.41 -8.39
CA LEU A 57 -27.72 1.38 -8.82
C LEU A 57 -27.06 2.68 -9.30
N ALA A 58 -26.11 3.20 -8.53
CA ALA A 58 -25.35 4.38 -8.92
C ALA A 58 -24.56 4.16 -10.23
N LEU A 59 -23.98 2.97 -10.43
CA LEU A 59 -23.30 2.65 -11.69
C LEU A 59 -24.27 2.51 -12.87
N ALA A 60 -25.50 2.06 -12.65
CA ALA A 60 -26.53 2.08 -13.71
C ALA A 60 -26.88 3.51 -14.12
N GLU A 61 -27.08 4.41 -13.15
CA GLU A 61 -27.31 5.84 -13.40
C GLU A 61 -26.13 6.50 -14.15
N LEU A 62 -24.91 6.25 -13.67
CA LEU A 62 -23.70 6.83 -14.27
C LEU A 62 -23.39 6.29 -15.66
N ARG A 63 -23.80 5.06 -16.00
CA ARG A 63 -23.71 4.53 -17.37
C ARG A 63 -24.63 5.27 -18.34
N ALA A 64 -25.81 5.68 -17.88
CA ALA A 64 -26.75 6.45 -18.69
C ALA A 64 -26.28 7.91 -18.84
N ASN A 65 -25.85 8.53 -17.74
CA ASN A 65 -25.31 9.89 -17.74
C ASN A 65 -24.20 10.05 -16.66
N PRO A 66 -22.92 10.06 -17.05
CA PRO A 66 -21.82 10.23 -16.10
C PRO A 66 -21.79 11.58 -15.38
N LEU A 67 -22.43 12.60 -15.96
CA LEU A 67 -22.54 13.95 -15.41
C LEU A 67 -23.91 14.21 -14.78
N THR A 68 -24.62 13.17 -14.33
CA THR A 68 -25.86 13.32 -13.54
C THR A 68 -25.63 14.33 -12.42
N GLU A 69 -26.32 15.47 -12.54
CA GLU A 69 -26.38 16.51 -11.52
C GLU A 69 -27.51 16.14 -10.57
N SER A 70 -27.17 15.68 -9.38
CA SER A 70 -28.17 15.23 -8.42
C SER A 70 -28.57 16.31 -7.43
N THR A 71 -27.65 17.20 -7.03
CA THR A 71 -27.94 18.24 -6.03
C THR A 71 -27.10 19.51 -6.19
N PHE A 72 -25.82 19.39 -6.51
CA PHE A 72 -24.86 20.50 -6.36
C PHE A 72 -24.23 20.96 -7.67
N TYR A 73 -23.77 20.00 -8.48
CA TYR A 73 -23.05 20.27 -9.74
C TYR A 73 -23.08 19.04 -10.64
N PRO A 74 -22.86 19.20 -11.96
CA PRO A 74 -22.76 18.07 -12.90
C PRO A 74 -21.72 17.04 -12.47
N GLY A 75 -22.16 15.79 -12.24
CA GLY A 75 -21.29 14.69 -11.83
C GLY A 75 -21.08 14.55 -10.31
N ASP A 76 -21.87 15.21 -9.47
CA ASP A 76 -21.78 15.08 -8.01
C ASP A 76 -22.07 13.65 -7.49
N LEU A 77 -22.87 12.85 -8.22
CA LEU A 77 -23.02 11.41 -7.96
C LEU A 77 -21.71 10.66 -8.22
N LEU A 78 -21.05 10.93 -9.35
CA LEU A 78 -19.74 10.34 -9.65
C LEU A 78 -18.70 10.73 -8.60
N HIS A 79 -18.71 11.99 -8.14
CA HIS A 79 -17.83 12.44 -7.05
C HIS A 79 -18.04 11.59 -5.78
N ALA A 80 -19.28 11.31 -5.40
CA ALA A 80 -19.59 10.45 -4.25
C ALA A 80 -19.09 9.00 -4.49
N VAL A 81 -19.36 8.43 -5.67
CA VAL A 81 -18.93 7.09 -6.06
C VAL A 81 -17.42 6.94 -5.97
N LEU A 82 -16.64 7.85 -6.58
CA LEU A 82 -15.17 7.83 -6.54
C LEU A 82 -14.61 7.77 -5.12
N ARG A 83 -15.35 8.30 -4.13
CA ARG A 83 -14.96 8.42 -2.72
C ARG A 83 -15.56 7.34 -1.80
N ALA A 84 -16.17 6.29 -2.37
CA ALA A 84 -16.71 5.14 -1.62
C ALA A 84 -15.68 4.52 -0.66
N GLY A 85 -14.40 4.60 -1.00
CA GLY A 85 -13.28 4.33 -0.10
C GLY A 85 -12.64 2.96 -0.30
N VAL A 86 -11.45 2.80 0.29
CA VAL A 86 -10.59 1.62 0.10
C VAL A 86 -11.29 0.30 0.49
N PRO A 87 -12.04 0.18 1.60
CA PRO A 87 -12.67 -1.09 1.98
C PRO A 87 -13.61 -1.61 0.88
N HIS A 88 -14.49 -0.74 0.37
CA HIS A 88 -15.44 -1.11 -0.67
C HIS A 88 -14.71 -1.52 -1.97
N TRP A 89 -13.72 -0.74 -2.40
CA TRP A 89 -12.96 -1.04 -3.62
C TRP A 89 -12.09 -2.30 -3.52
N ALA A 90 -11.60 -2.63 -2.33
CA ALA A 90 -10.86 -3.87 -2.10
C ALA A 90 -11.77 -5.10 -2.22
N GLU A 91 -13.01 -5.01 -1.75
CA GLU A 91 -14.00 -6.09 -1.83
C GLU A 91 -14.67 -6.21 -3.22
N HIS A 92 -14.75 -5.10 -3.96
CA HIS A 92 -15.48 -5.03 -5.24
C HIS A 92 -14.57 -4.54 -6.41
N PRO A 93 -13.49 -5.25 -6.74
CA PRO A 93 -12.55 -4.82 -7.78
C PRO A 93 -13.19 -4.69 -9.17
N GLY A 94 -14.26 -5.44 -9.46
CA GLY A 94 -15.03 -5.32 -10.70
C GLY A 94 -15.75 -3.97 -10.83
N GLN A 95 -16.40 -3.51 -9.77
CA GLN A 95 -17.06 -2.20 -9.73
C GLN A 95 -16.03 -1.07 -9.84
N HIS A 96 -14.88 -1.21 -9.16
CA HIS A 96 -13.77 -0.28 -9.32
C HIS A 96 -13.28 -0.23 -10.78
N ALA A 97 -13.15 -1.37 -11.46
CA ALA A 97 -12.73 -1.43 -12.85
C ALA A 97 -13.74 -0.75 -13.80
N GLU A 98 -15.05 -0.91 -13.54
CA GLU A 98 -16.13 -0.24 -14.27
C GLU A 98 -16.05 1.29 -14.12
N VAL A 99 -15.93 1.80 -12.89
CA VAL A 99 -15.74 3.24 -12.63
C VAL A 99 -14.47 3.74 -13.31
N ALA A 100 -13.37 3.00 -13.23
CA ALA A 100 -12.12 3.37 -13.89
C ALA A 100 -12.27 3.44 -15.42
N ALA A 101 -13.09 2.57 -16.03
CA ALA A 101 -13.38 2.62 -17.46
C ALA A 101 -14.22 3.85 -17.83
N LEU A 102 -15.25 4.14 -17.04
CA LEU A 102 -16.08 5.34 -17.18
C LEU A 102 -15.21 6.60 -17.11
N VAL A 103 -14.40 6.75 -16.07
CA VAL A 103 -13.53 7.92 -15.87
C VAL A 103 -12.51 8.09 -17.01
N ARG A 104 -12.01 7.00 -17.60
CA ARG A 104 -11.08 7.08 -18.74
C ARG A 104 -11.74 7.56 -20.04
N ALA A 105 -13.03 7.30 -20.22
CA ALA A 105 -13.74 7.58 -21.46
C ALA A 105 -14.34 9.00 -21.52
N GLY A 106 -14.48 9.68 -20.38
CA GLY A 106 -15.13 10.98 -20.29
C GLY A 106 -14.19 12.18 -20.19
N GLU A 107 -14.77 13.35 -20.38
CA GLU A 107 -14.20 14.65 -20.03
C GLU A 107 -14.91 15.16 -18.79
N TRP A 108 -14.16 15.67 -17.82
CA TRP A 108 -14.68 15.91 -16.48
C TRP A 108 -14.56 17.38 -16.08
N PRO A 109 -15.59 17.95 -15.42
CA PRO A 109 -15.51 19.27 -14.85
C PRO A 109 -14.42 19.35 -13.76
N PRO A 110 -13.81 20.54 -13.53
CA PRO A 110 -12.71 20.71 -12.58
C PRO A 110 -13.00 20.21 -11.16
N GLU A 111 -14.27 20.27 -10.74
CA GLU A 111 -14.78 19.80 -9.45
C GLU A 111 -14.47 18.31 -9.20
N LEU A 112 -14.37 17.50 -10.26
CA LEU A 112 -14.05 16.07 -10.17
C LEU A 112 -12.54 15.77 -10.20
N ALA A 113 -11.69 16.72 -10.58
CA ALA A 113 -10.28 16.48 -10.86
C ALA A 113 -9.55 15.85 -9.66
N ALA A 114 -9.78 16.36 -8.45
CA ALA A 114 -9.15 15.83 -7.24
C ALA A 114 -9.63 14.41 -6.89
N ALA A 115 -10.94 14.14 -7.02
CA ALA A 115 -11.52 12.83 -6.75
C ALA A 115 -11.06 11.77 -7.76
N ILE A 116 -10.99 12.13 -9.04
CA ILE A 116 -10.47 11.27 -10.11
C ILE A 116 -8.99 10.96 -9.90
N MET A 117 -8.21 11.98 -9.54
CA MET A 117 -6.78 11.81 -9.24
C MET A 117 -6.56 10.86 -8.08
N ASP A 118 -7.33 11.00 -6.99
CA ASP A 118 -7.22 10.12 -5.83
C ASP A 118 -7.69 8.70 -6.13
N PHE A 119 -8.80 8.56 -6.87
CA PHE A 119 -9.33 7.28 -7.31
C PHE A 119 -8.34 6.50 -8.17
N HIS A 120 -7.54 7.18 -9.00
CA HIS A 120 -6.51 6.53 -9.84
C HIS A 120 -5.13 6.44 -9.20
N ARG A 121 -4.98 6.83 -7.93
CA ARG A 121 -3.71 6.81 -7.24
C ARG A 121 -3.11 5.39 -7.24
N ARG A 122 -1.82 5.29 -7.54
CA ARG A 122 -1.04 4.06 -7.56
C ARG A 122 -0.14 3.95 -6.34
N GLY A 123 0.03 2.72 -5.84
CA GLY A 123 0.94 2.40 -4.75
C GLY A 123 2.15 1.63 -5.25
N LEU A 124 3.34 2.02 -4.83
CA LEU A 124 4.59 1.28 -5.05
C LEU A 124 5.14 0.84 -3.70
N LEU A 125 5.37 -0.47 -3.55
CA LEU A 125 5.97 -1.10 -2.39
C LEU A 125 7.36 -1.62 -2.76
N LEU A 126 8.38 -1.20 -2.02
CA LEU A 126 9.76 -1.53 -2.33
C LEU A 126 10.41 -2.24 -1.16
N ASP A 127 11.06 -3.37 -1.43
CA ASP A 127 12.10 -3.87 -0.53
C ASP A 127 13.35 -2.99 -0.56
N VAL A 128 14.21 -3.15 0.43
CA VAL A 128 15.48 -2.43 0.56
C VAL A 128 16.66 -3.34 0.22
N GLY A 129 16.92 -4.37 1.02
CA GLY A 129 18.01 -5.33 0.76
C GLY A 129 17.78 -6.05 -0.56
N GLY A 130 18.83 -6.23 -1.35
CA GLY A 130 18.76 -6.86 -2.68
C GLY A 130 18.08 -6.03 -3.78
N VAL A 131 17.34 -4.96 -3.43
CA VAL A 131 16.60 -4.12 -4.39
C VAL A 131 17.15 -2.68 -4.44
N LEU A 132 16.92 -1.90 -3.38
CA LEU A 132 17.36 -0.51 -3.29
C LEU A 132 18.77 -0.38 -2.75
N ALA A 133 19.25 -1.38 -2.02
CA ALA A 133 20.56 -1.41 -1.42
C ALA A 133 21.15 -2.82 -1.50
N THR A 134 22.47 -2.90 -1.59
CA THR A 134 23.22 -4.16 -1.57
C THR A 134 24.27 -4.12 -0.48
N GLU A 135 24.37 -5.22 0.26
CA GLU A 135 25.41 -5.48 1.24
C GLU A 135 26.62 -6.18 0.58
N ASN A 136 27.81 -6.03 1.16
CA ASN A 136 29.04 -6.66 0.66
C ASN A 136 29.50 -7.83 1.55
N TRP A 137 28.68 -8.87 1.67
CA TRP A 137 28.93 -9.99 2.60
C TRP A 137 30.21 -10.76 2.32
N ASP A 138 30.67 -10.83 1.07
CA ASP A 138 31.92 -11.49 0.71
C ASP A 138 33.15 -10.78 1.30
N ASP A 139 33.20 -9.44 1.24
CA ASP A 139 34.27 -8.65 1.87
C ASP A 139 34.22 -8.79 3.39
N LEU A 140 33.02 -8.80 3.98
CA LEU A 140 32.85 -8.97 5.42
C LEU A 140 33.36 -10.34 5.88
N ALA A 141 33.06 -11.41 5.13
CA ALA A 141 33.58 -12.75 5.42
C ALA A 141 35.11 -12.77 5.37
N ALA A 142 35.70 -12.26 4.28
CA ALA A 142 37.16 -12.21 4.13
C ALA A 142 37.86 -11.40 5.23
N ARG A 143 37.23 -10.32 5.70
CA ARG A 143 37.84 -9.40 6.68
C ARG A 143 37.70 -9.86 8.12
N PHE A 144 36.55 -10.42 8.49
CA PHE A 144 36.21 -10.68 9.90
C PHE A 144 36.25 -12.16 10.28
N THR A 145 36.06 -13.06 9.33
CA THR A 145 36.02 -14.51 9.54
C THR A 145 36.66 -15.23 8.34
N PRO A 146 37.94 -14.98 8.02
CA PRO A 146 38.59 -15.52 6.81
C PRO A 146 38.63 -17.05 6.75
N GLU A 147 38.45 -17.72 7.89
CA GLU A 147 38.32 -19.17 8.00
C GLU A 147 36.93 -19.71 7.60
N LEU A 148 35.93 -18.84 7.48
CA LEU A 148 34.56 -19.19 7.11
C LEU A 148 34.26 -18.81 5.66
N THR A 149 33.38 -19.58 5.03
CA THR A 149 32.73 -19.18 3.78
C THR A 149 31.70 -18.07 4.03
N THR A 150 31.37 -17.29 2.99
CA THR A 150 30.28 -16.30 3.06
C THR A 150 28.96 -16.95 3.48
N ALA A 151 28.69 -18.17 3.03
CA ALA A 151 27.48 -18.92 3.41
C ALA A 151 27.43 -19.23 4.91
N GLU A 152 28.56 -19.60 5.53
CA GLU A 152 28.65 -19.85 6.96
C GLU A 152 28.51 -18.56 7.78
N LEU A 153 29.12 -17.45 7.32
CA LEU A 153 28.91 -16.14 7.93
C LEU A 153 27.42 -15.75 7.88
N LEU A 154 26.78 -15.86 6.71
CA LEU A 154 25.37 -15.56 6.53
C LEU A 154 24.49 -16.45 7.43
N ALA A 155 24.78 -17.75 7.51
CA ALA A 155 24.07 -18.67 8.40
C ALA A 155 24.21 -18.25 9.88
N ALA A 156 25.39 -17.80 10.31
CA ALA A 156 25.59 -17.31 11.66
C ALA A 156 24.87 -15.97 11.93
N VAL A 157 24.87 -15.05 10.96
CA VAL A 157 24.30 -13.70 11.08
C VAL A 157 22.77 -13.71 11.00
N PHE A 158 22.20 -14.55 10.12
CA PHE A 158 20.76 -14.58 9.83
C PHE A 158 20.04 -15.77 10.47
N GLY A 159 20.74 -16.84 10.87
CA GLY A 159 20.10 -18.05 11.40
C GLY A 159 19.18 -17.80 12.60
N GLY A 160 17.86 -17.96 12.40
CA GLY A 160 16.83 -17.75 13.44
C GLY A 160 16.41 -16.29 13.66
N ASN A 161 16.69 -15.39 12.71
CA ASN A 161 16.32 -13.98 12.82
C ASN A 161 14.82 -13.71 12.55
N ASP A 162 14.20 -14.51 11.69
CA ASP A 162 12.88 -14.30 11.09
C ASP A 162 11.75 -14.21 12.12
N ASP A 163 11.82 -15.00 13.19
CA ASP A 163 10.83 -15.07 14.26
C ASP A 163 11.31 -14.42 15.57
N THR A 164 12.45 -13.73 15.54
CA THR A 164 13.06 -13.06 16.69
C THR A 164 13.31 -11.57 16.41
N VAL A 165 14.53 -11.20 16.00
CA VAL A 165 14.97 -9.82 15.83
C VAL A 165 14.26 -9.13 14.67
N LEU A 166 13.95 -9.84 13.59
CA LEU A 166 13.26 -9.25 12.43
C LEU A 166 11.82 -8.88 12.74
N ILE A 167 11.21 -9.41 13.80
CA ILE A 167 9.85 -9.04 14.23
C ILE A 167 9.84 -8.35 15.59
N GLY A 168 10.99 -7.80 16.01
CA GLY A 168 11.09 -6.96 17.21
C GLY A 168 10.96 -7.70 18.53
N ARG A 169 10.97 -9.06 18.53
CA ARG A 169 10.91 -9.86 19.76
C ARG A 169 12.25 -9.91 20.50
N MET A 170 13.34 -9.58 19.81
CA MET A 170 14.69 -9.49 20.37
C MET A 170 15.30 -8.13 20.03
N SER A 171 16.02 -7.54 20.99
CA SER A 171 16.81 -6.33 20.71
C SER A 171 18.00 -6.66 19.81
N GLU A 172 18.39 -5.70 18.98
CA GLU A 172 19.51 -5.88 18.06
C GLU A 172 20.84 -6.15 18.79
N ASP A 173 21.04 -5.58 19.97
CA ASP A 173 22.26 -5.84 20.76
C ASP A 173 22.32 -7.29 21.24
N LYS A 174 21.19 -7.86 21.68
CA LYS A 174 21.11 -9.28 22.03
C LYS A 174 21.34 -10.17 20.82
N TRP A 175 20.80 -9.76 19.66
CA TRP A 175 21.03 -10.47 18.41
C TRP A 175 22.52 -10.52 18.04
N TRP A 176 23.20 -9.37 18.07
CA TRP A 176 24.62 -9.33 17.75
C TRP A 176 25.50 -10.08 18.75
N ASN A 177 25.15 -10.12 20.03
CA ASN A 177 25.86 -10.98 20.99
C ASN A 177 25.75 -12.46 20.60
N LEU A 178 24.56 -12.93 20.22
CA LEU A 178 24.34 -14.29 19.73
C LEU A 178 25.15 -14.58 18.44
N VAL A 179 25.21 -13.61 17.52
CA VAL A 179 26.06 -13.70 16.32
C VAL A 179 27.54 -13.80 16.71
N GLY A 180 27.99 -13.00 17.67
CA GLY A 180 29.35 -13.06 18.21
C GLY A 180 29.70 -14.43 18.80
N ASP A 181 28.78 -15.01 19.58
CA ASP A 181 28.95 -16.34 20.16
C ASP A 181 29.06 -17.43 19.08
N ARG A 182 28.23 -17.36 18.03
CA ARG A 182 28.27 -18.30 16.88
C ARG A 182 29.58 -18.22 16.11
N LEU A 183 30.12 -17.01 15.96
CA LEU A 183 31.34 -16.74 15.21
C LEU A 183 32.61 -16.81 16.08
N GLY A 184 32.49 -17.01 17.40
CA GLY A 184 33.63 -16.94 18.32
C GLY A 184 34.31 -15.56 18.37
N LEU A 185 33.59 -14.49 18.00
CA LEU A 185 34.14 -13.14 17.91
C LEU A 185 34.12 -12.41 19.26
N ARG A 186 35.26 -11.84 19.62
CA ARG A 186 35.38 -10.92 20.77
C ARG A 186 34.60 -9.62 20.52
N PRO A 187 34.27 -8.84 21.57
CA PRO A 187 33.42 -7.65 21.45
C PRO A 187 33.89 -6.60 20.44
N LYS A 188 35.21 -6.35 20.34
CA LYS A 188 35.76 -5.33 19.42
C LYS A 188 35.61 -5.75 17.94
N PRO A 189 36.07 -6.94 17.51
CA PRO A 189 35.78 -7.44 16.15
C PRO A 189 34.28 -7.52 15.83
N LEU A 190 33.45 -7.97 16.78
CA LEU A 190 32.00 -8.05 16.60
C LEU A 190 31.37 -6.67 16.33
N ALA A 191 31.75 -5.65 17.11
CA ALA A 191 31.26 -4.29 16.91
C ALA A 191 31.68 -3.73 15.53
N ALA A 192 32.88 -4.07 15.05
CA ALA A 192 33.35 -3.67 13.74
C ALA A 192 32.62 -4.41 12.60
N LEU A 193 32.34 -5.71 12.74
CA LEU A 193 31.51 -6.47 11.81
C LEU A 193 30.10 -5.88 11.73
N ARG A 194 29.47 -5.61 12.88
CA ARG A 194 28.15 -4.96 12.95
C ARG A 194 28.13 -3.61 12.23
N ALA A 195 29.12 -2.76 12.48
CA ALA A 195 29.20 -1.46 11.83
C ALA A 195 29.37 -1.59 10.32
N ALA A 196 30.15 -2.56 9.85
CA ALA A 196 30.37 -2.79 8.42
C ALA A 196 29.14 -3.44 7.74
N ALA A 197 28.41 -4.32 8.43
CA ALA A 197 27.12 -4.84 7.96
C ALA A 197 26.02 -3.76 7.89
N ASP A 198 26.23 -2.63 8.57
CA ASP A 198 25.36 -1.46 8.48
C ASP A 198 25.63 -0.60 7.23
N GLU A 199 26.80 -0.76 6.59
CA GLU A 199 27.19 -0.07 5.37
C GLU A 199 26.63 -0.80 4.14
N VAL A 200 25.89 -0.06 3.31
CA VAL A 200 25.25 -0.59 2.10
C VAL A 200 25.50 0.33 0.93
N THR A 201 25.58 -0.24 -0.27
CA THR A 201 25.62 0.52 -1.52
C THR A 201 24.19 0.72 -2.04
N TRP A 202 23.74 1.98 -2.10
CA TRP A 202 22.43 2.34 -2.60
C TRP A 202 22.37 2.34 -4.13
N ASN A 203 21.27 1.85 -4.67
CA ASN A 203 20.96 1.89 -6.10
C ASN A 203 20.42 3.27 -6.48
N HIS A 204 21.31 4.22 -6.75
CA HIS A 204 20.93 5.59 -7.09
C HIS A 204 20.06 5.69 -8.34
N ARG A 205 20.22 4.78 -9.32
CA ARG A 205 19.36 4.77 -10.51
C ARG A 205 17.90 4.44 -10.18
N LEU A 206 17.66 3.45 -9.31
CA LEU A 206 16.30 3.16 -8.82
C LEU A 206 15.75 4.31 -7.97
N LEU A 207 16.56 4.87 -7.07
CA LEU A 207 16.11 5.97 -6.21
C LEU A 207 15.72 7.22 -7.02
N THR A 208 16.48 7.56 -8.06
CA THR A 208 16.13 8.66 -8.98
C THR A 208 14.82 8.37 -9.71
N ALA A 209 14.67 7.16 -10.28
CA ALA A 209 13.43 6.79 -10.97
C ALA A 209 12.21 6.82 -10.03
N LEU A 210 12.35 6.37 -8.78
CA LEU A 210 11.28 6.46 -7.78
C LEU A 210 10.95 7.91 -7.44
N ALA A 211 11.95 8.78 -7.31
CA ALA A 211 11.71 10.20 -7.06
C ALA A 211 10.94 10.86 -8.22
N GLU A 212 11.23 10.49 -9.46
CA GLU A 212 10.53 10.97 -10.66
C GLU A 212 9.09 10.45 -10.76
N LEU A 213 8.85 9.21 -10.32
CA LEU A 213 7.51 8.60 -10.32
C LEU A 213 6.64 9.10 -9.16
N ARG A 214 7.24 9.58 -8.07
CA ARG A 214 6.55 10.07 -6.88
C ARG A 214 5.81 11.37 -7.18
N GLY A 215 4.56 11.46 -6.75
CA GLY A 215 3.77 12.67 -6.90
C GLY A 215 2.31 12.50 -6.49
N PRO A 216 1.43 13.44 -6.86
CA PRO A 216 0.02 13.40 -6.47
C PRO A 216 -0.73 12.15 -6.91
N ARG A 217 -0.23 11.39 -7.90
CA ARG A 217 -0.83 10.15 -8.41
C ARG A 217 -0.12 8.87 -7.96
N THR A 218 1.03 8.97 -7.28
CA THR A 218 1.83 7.79 -6.91
C THR A 218 2.34 7.94 -5.49
N ARG A 219 2.02 6.96 -4.64
CA ARG A 219 2.60 6.83 -3.30
C ARG A 219 3.64 5.73 -3.29
N ILE A 220 4.77 5.99 -2.63
CA ILE A 220 5.90 5.07 -2.57
C ILE A 220 6.18 4.75 -1.11
N VAL A 221 6.15 3.46 -0.75
CA VAL A 221 6.34 3.00 0.62
C VAL A 221 7.36 1.87 0.66
N ILE A 222 8.24 1.90 1.65
CA ILE A 222 9.13 0.77 1.92
C ILE A 222 8.37 -0.32 2.67
N LEU A 223 8.53 -1.58 2.24
CA LEU A 223 8.17 -2.78 3.01
C LEU A 223 9.40 -3.68 3.09
N SER A 224 10.09 -3.66 4.24
CA SER A 224 11.35 -4.38 4.40
C SER A 224 11.38 -5.24 5.66
N ASN A 225 11.88 -6.46 5.50
CA ASN A 225 12.29 -7.29 6.62
C ASN A 225 13.63 -6.74 7.11
N ALA A 226 13.64 -6.08 8.27
CA ALA A 226 14.82 -5.35 8.71
C ALA A 226 14.99 -5.36 10.23
N TRP A 227 16.24 -5.28 10.68
CA TRP A 227 16.58 -5.18 12.09
C TRP A 227 16.16 -3.84 12.71
N PRO A 228 16.03 -3.75 14.05
CA PRO A 228 15.53 -2.56 14.75
C PRO A 228 16.21 -1.23 14.40
N SER A 229 17.50 -1.22 14.04
CA SER A 229 18.23 -0.02 13.66
C SER A 229 17.91 0.52 12.26
N ALA A 230 17.19 -0.24 11.43
CA ALA A 230 17.00 0.07 10.01
C ALA A 230 16.35 1.44 9.76
N ARG A 231 15.40 1.88 10.59
CA ARG A 231 14.82 3.24 10.47
C ARG A 231 15.87 4.32 10.69
N ARG A 232 16.70 4.17 11.72
CA ARG A 232 17.79 5.10 12.02
C ARG A 232 18.82 5.11 10.89
N ARG A 233 19.08 3.97 10.25
CA ARG A 233 19.97 3.87 9.07
C ARG A 233 19.38 4.61 7.86
N LEU A 234 18.12 4.34 7.52
CA LEU A 234 17.43 5.00 6.42
C LEU A 234 17.36 6.52 6.58
N ASN A 235 17.12 7.00 7.81
CA ASN A 235 17.11 8.44 8.07
C ASN A 235 18.50 9.07 7.88
N ARG A 236 19.58 8.35 8.22
CA ARG A 236 20.97 8.81 8.04
C ARG A 236 21.44 8.75 6.59
N SER A 237 20.88 7.89 5.74
CA SER A 237 21.26 7.81 4.33
C SER A 237 20.77 8.99 3.48
N GLY A 238 19.85 9.82 4.00
CA GLY A 238 19.26 10.93 3.27
C GLY A 238 18.15 10.52 2.29
N HIS A 239 17.90 9.22 2.10
CA HIS A 239 16.89 8.72 1.15
C HIS A 239 15.47 8.65 1.73
N ARG A 240 15.29 8.88 3.04
CA ARG A 240 13.96 8.83 3.69
C ARG A 240 12.92 9.71 2.98
N ALA A 241 13.32 10.85 2.43
CA ALA A 241 12.44 11.81 1.75
C ALA A 241 11.86 11.30 0.41
N THR A 242 12.44 10.26 -0.18
CA THR A 242 11.94 9.62 -1.41
C THR A 242 10.67 8.80 -1.18
N PHE A 243 10.31 8.53 0.09
CA PHE A 243 9.23 7.62 0.44
C PHE A 243 8.13 8.33 1.25
N ASP A 244 6.87 8.06 0.92
CA ASP A 244 5.70 8.55 1.65
C ASP A 244 5.51 7.80 2.99
N GLY A 245 6.00 6.57 3.07
CA GLY A 245 5.91 5.73 4.26
C GLY A 245 7.01 4.69 4.32
N VAL A 246 7.19 4.11 5.51
CA VAL A 246 8.19 3.07 5.76
C VAL A 246 7.60 2.09 6.76
N VAL A 247 7.46 0.83 6.35
CA VAL A 247 7.06 -0.30 7.18
C VAL A 247 8.24 -1.25 7.32
N LEU A 248 8.72 -1.41 8.56
CA LEU A 248 9.81 -2.30 8.90
C LEU A 248 9.26 -3.43 9.76
N SER A 249 9.65 -4.66 9.45
CA SER A 249 9.13 -5.86 10.13
C SER A 249 9.34 -5.81 11.65
N ALA A 250 10.47 -5.29 12.13
CA ALA A 250 10.78 -5.23 13.56
C ALA A 250 9.88 -4.26 14.32
N GLU A 251 9.38 -3.22 13.66
CA GLU A 251 8.44 -2.26 14.23
C GLU A 251 6.99 -2.75 14.09
N ALA A 252 6.69 -3.47 13.00
CA ALA A 252 5.36 -4.01 12.72
C ALA A 252 5.05 -5.31 13.49
N GLY A 253 6.07 -6.00 14.02
CA GLY A 253 5.93 -7.30 14.68
C GLY A 253 5.63 -8.45 13.73
N VAL A 254 5.79 -8.25 12.42
CA VAL A 254 5.52 -9.25 11.38
C VAL A 254 6.39 -9.00 10.15
N ALA A 255 6.92 -10.08 9.58
CA ALA A 255 7.83 -10.07 8.43
C ALA A 255 7.15 -10.66 7.18
N LYS A 256 7.58 -10.24 5.98
CA LYS A 256 7.31 -10.96 4.73
C LYS A 256 7.88 -12.40 4.85
N PRO A 257 7.24 -13.43 4.24
CA PRO A 257 6.04 -13.39 3.39
C PRO A 257 4.70 -13.47 4.15
N HIS A 258 4.66 -13.23 5.46
CA HIS A 258 3.42 -13.41 6.22
C HIS A 258 2.30 -12.45 5.72
N PRO A 259 1.07 -12.90 5.41
CA PRO A 259 -0.02 -12.07 4.83
C PRO A 259 -0.27 -10.73 5.55
N ARG A 260 -0.22 -10.75 6.88
CA ARG A 260 -0.35 -9.55 7.72
C ARG A 260 0.68 -8.44 7.41
N SER A 261 1.89 -8.72 6.90
CA SER A 261 2.85 -7.67 6.54
C SER A 261 2.34 -6.83 5.37
N TYR A 262 1.76 -7.47 4.36
CA TYR A 262 1.13 -6.80 3.22
C TYR A 262 -0.13 -6.02 3.63
N GLN A 263 -0.93 -6.58 4.53
CA GLN A 263 -2.12 -5.87 5.05
C GLN A 263 -1.74 -4.61 5.86
N VAL A 264 -0.66 -4.67 6.64
CA VAL A 264 -0.14 -3.50 7.37
C VAL A 264 0.24 -2.40 6.38
N VAL A 265 0.99 -2.73 5.32
CA VAL A 265 1.45 -1.70 4.38
C VAL A 265 0.34 -1.16 3.48
N LEU A 266 -0.66 -1.97 3.12
CA LEU A 266 -1.83 -1.48 2.38
C LEU A 266 -2.64 -0.46 3.19
N ARG A 267 -2.76 -0.67 4.51
CA ARG A 267 -3.35 0.35 5.42
C ARG A 267 -2.51 1.62 5.46
N THR A 268 -1.18 1.51 5.49
CA THR A 268 -0.28 2.67 5.43
C THR A 268 -0.39 3.43 4.10
N LEU A 269 -0.51 2.72 2.98
CA LEU A 269 -0.73 3.32 1.66
C LEU A 269 -2.10 4.01 1.55
N ALA A 270 -3.11 3.47 2.24
CA ALA A 270 -4.53 3.77 2.05
C ALA A 270 -4.95 3.54 0.58
N LEU A 271 -4.57 2.39 0.03
CA LEU A 271 -4.90 1.96 -1.33
C LEU A 271 -5.34 0.48 -1.33
N PRO A 272 -6.23 0.08 -2.24
CA PRO A 272 -6.56 -1.32 -2.44
C PRO A 272 -5.41 -2.08 -3.12
N ALA A 273 -5.39 -3.40 -2.95
CA ALA A 273 -4.31 -4.26 -3.42
C ALA A 273 -4.10 -4.19 -4.94
N HIS A 274 -5.19 -4.17 -5.72
CA HIS A 274 -5.14 -4.12 -7.20
C HIS A 274 -4.59 -2.80 -7.76
N GLN A 275 -4.42 -1.77 -6.93
CA GLN A 275 -3.77 -0.51 -7.30
C GLN A 275 -2.31 -0.42 -6.84
N THR A 276 -1.77 -1.50 -6.28
CA THR A 276 -0.45 -1.55 -5.68
C THR A 276 0.47 -2.53 -6.42
N LEU A 277 1.73 -2.14 -6.61
CA LEU A 277 2.81 -2.98 -7.11
C LEU A 277 3.87 -3.17 -6.04
N PHE A 278 4.29 -4.40 -5.82
CA PHE A 278 5.38 -4.77 -4.93
C PHE A 278 6.61 -5.27 -5.70
N VAL A 279 7.77 -4.76 -5.32
CA VAL A 279 9.09 -5.14 -5.85
C VAL A 279 9.94 -5.73 -4.75
N ASP A 280 10.41 -6.95 -4.97
CA ASP A 280 11.25 -7.71 -4.04
C ASP A 280 12.16 -8.66 -4.84
N ASP A 281 13.35 -8.92 -4.34
CA ASP A 281 14.33 -9.84 -4.94
C ASP A 281 14.05 -11.31 -4.57
N THR A 282 13.20 -11.57 -3.58
CA THR A 282 12.82 -12.91 -3.14
C THR A 282 11.52 -13.36 -3.83
N PRO A 283 11.55 -14.39 -4.72
CA PRO A 283 10.37 -14.85 -5.44
C PRO A 283 9.18 -15.23 -4.54
N GLY A 284 9.47 -15.80 -3.36
CA GLY A 284 8.44 -16.18 -2.38
C GLY A 284 7.69 -14.98 -1.79
N HIS A 285 8.38 -13.86 -1.54
CA HIS A 285 7.73 -12.61 -1.10
C HIS A 285 6.84 -12.03 -2.20
N VAL A 286 7.28 -12.10 -3.46
CA VAL A 286 6.50 -11.64 -4.61
C VAL A 286 5.25 -12.50 -4.81
N ALA A 287 5.37 -13.83 -4.68
CA ALA A 287 4.25 -14.75 -4.75
C ALA A 287 3.21 -14.46 -3.65
N ALA A 288 3.65 -14.33 -2.39
CA ALA A 288 2.77 -14.04 -1.28
C ALA A 288 2.05 -12.68 -1.43
N ALA A 289 2.70 -11.66 -2.00
CA ALA A 289 2.03 -10.40 -2.31
C ALA A 289 0.91 -10.57 -3.36
N ARG A 290 1.14 -11.38 -4.40
CA ARG A 290 0.15 -11.70 -5.43
C ARG A 290 -1.05 -12.44 -4.84
N ASP A 291 -0.83 -13.33 -3.88
CA ASP A 291 -1.92 -14.01 -3.16
C ASP A 291 -2.80 -13.04 -2.35
N GLN A 292 -2.30 -11.85 -2.04
CA GLN A 292 -3.06 -10.76 -1.41
C GLN A 292 -3.70 -9.80 -2.44
N GLY A 293 -3.64 -10.10 -3.74
CA GLY A 293 -4.14 -9.26 -4.82
C GLY A 293 -3.23 -8.08 -5.20
N ILE A 294 -2.00 -8.03 -4.68
CA ILE A 294 -1.01 -6.99 -5.01
C ILE A 294 -0.26 -7.44 -6.27
N ALA A 295 -0.07 -6.53 -7.23
CA ALA A 295 0.79 -6.84 -8.38
C ALA A 295 2.23 -7.08 -7.88
N GLY A 296 2.90 -8.10 -8.39
CA GLY A 296 4.25 -8.46 -7.94
C GLY A 296 5.28 -8.42 -9.07
N HIS A 297 6.44 -7.82 -8.83
CA HIS A 297 7.60 -7.83 -9.71
C HIS A 297 8.81 -8.39 -8.97
N HIS A 298 9.40 -9.45 -9.52
CA HIS A 298 10.64 -10.04 -9.01
C HIS A 298 11.83 -9.22 -9.52
N HIS A 299 12.56 -8.60 -8.59
CA HIS A 299 13.73 -7.80 -8.90
C HIS A 299 14.90 -8.71 -9.30
N THR A 300 15.32 -8.62 -10.56
CA THR A 300 16.54 -9.28 -11.06
C THR A 300 17.53 -8.28 -11.66
N GLY A 301 17.25 -6.98 -11.55
CA GLY A 301 18.08 -5.92 -12.10
C GLY A 301 17.35 -4.58 -12.26
N THR A 302 18.12 -3.50 -12.15
CA THR A 302 17.63 -2.12 -12.14
C THR A 302 16.75 -1.75 -13.34
N THR A 303 17.19 -2.02 -14.56
CA THR A 303 16.48 -1.59 -15.78
C THR A 303 15.09 -2.21 -15.86
N GLY A 304 14.99 -3.53 -15.70
CA GLY A 304 13.70 -4.24 -15.76
C GLY A 304 12.73 -3.80 -14.66
N THR A 305 13.25 -3.44 -13.48
CA THR A 305 12.44 -2.88 -12.40
C THR A 305 11.93 -1.48 -12.71
N ILE A 306 12.76 -0.59 -13.26
CA ILE A 306 12.31 0.75 -13.68
C ILE A 306 11.20 0.64 -14.74
N ASP A 307 11.35 -0.26 -15.71
CA ASP A 307 10.35 -0.50 -16.75
C ASP A 307 9.03 -1.01 -16.16
N ALA A 308 9.09 -1.91 -15.18
CA ALA A 308 7.91 -2.44 -14.50
C ALA A 308 7.18 -1.35 -13.68
N LEU A 309 7.94 -0.56 -12.90
CA LEU A 309 7.41 0.56 -12.12
C LEU A 309 6.72 1.59 -13.03
N THR A 310 7.40 2.01 -14.09
CA THR A 310 6.89 2.99 -15.06
C THR A 310 5.63 2.50 -15.75
N ARG A 311 5.62 1.26 -16.23
CA ARG A 311 4.46 0.64 -16.88
C ARG A 311 3.26 0.57 -15.93
N PHE A 312 3.49 0.23 -14.67
CA PHE A 312 2.41 0.11 -13.68
C PHE A 312 1.78 1.47 -13.35
N VAL A 313 2.60 2.50 -13.14
CA VAL A 313 2.12 3.85 -12.83
C VAL A 313 1.39 4.49 -14.01
N THR A 314 1.88 4.26 -15.24
CA THR A 314 1.29 4.85 -16.45
C THR A 314 0.02 4.13 -16.92
N ALA A 315 -0.15 2.85 -16.56
CA ALA A 315 -1.35 2.10 -16.88
C ALA A 315 -2.62 2.75 -16.28
N GLY A 316 -3.43 3.38 -17.13
CA GLY A 316 -4.74 3.92 -16.75
C GLY A 316 -4.84 5.46 -16.67
N SER A 317 -3.83 6.22 -17.09
CA SER A 317 -3.95 7.68 -17.20
C SER A 317 -4.89 8.07 -18.35
N GLY A 318 -6.16 8.38 -18.04
CA GLY A 318 -7.07 9.06 -18.97
C GLY A 318 -6.64 10.51 -19.23
N ARG A 319 -7.05 11.08 -20.36
CA ARG A 319 -6.81 12.51 -20.66
C ARG A 319 -7.72 13.36 -19.78
N MET A 320 -7.18 14.39 -19.14
CA MET A 320 -7.97 15.48 -18.57
C MET A 320 -8.11 16.57 -19.63
N ALA A 321 -9.29 17.16 -19.77
CA ALA A 321 -9.47 18.36 -20.59
C ALA A 321 -8.65 19.54 -20.00
N PRO A 322 -8.15 20.45 -20.85
CA PRO A 322 -7.38 21.61 -20.43
C PRO A 322 -8.18 22.59 -19.57
#